data_AF-A0AAJ0WGP4-F1
#
_entry.id   AF-A0AAJ0WGP4-F1
#
_cell.length_a   1.000
_cell.length_b   1.000
_cell.length_c   1.000
_cell.angle_alpha   90.00
_cell.angle_beta   90.00
_cell.angle_gamma   90.00
#
_symmetry.space_group_name_H-M   'P 1'
#
loop_
_entity.id
_entity.type
_entity.pdbx_description
1 polymer ?
#
loop_
_entity_poly.entity_id
_entity_poly.type
_entity_poly.pdbx_seq_one_letter_code
_entity_poly.pdbx_strand_id
1 'polypeptide(L)' 'VKQVGITDNFFELGGNSLKVVKILYRVNHEFEIDINIKNVFKYPTIQDLAFHIIIAQKQKDISSTDKKLKEISL' A
#
# COMPACT_ATOMS: atom_id res chain seq x y z
N VAL A 1 16.02 19.22 -10.64
CA VAL A 1 14.76 18.46 -10.43
C VAL A 1 13.94 19.24 -9.41
N LYS A 2 12.65 19.50 -9.64
CA LYS A 2 11.79 20.10 -8.59
C LYS A 2 11.73 19.15 -7.39
N GLN A 3 11.68 19.70 -6.19
CA GLN A 3 11.45 18.90 -4.99
C GLN A 3 10.06 18.26 -5.07
N VAL A 4 9.98 16.96 -4.81
CA VAL A 4 8.72 16.21 -4.79
C VAL A 4 8.21 16.15 -3.36
N GLY A 5 6.99 16.61 -3.15
CA GLY A 5 6.26 16.57 -1.89
C GLY A 5 5.42 15.29 -1.72
N ILE A 6 5.03 14.99 -0.49
CA ILE A 6 4.20 13.80 -0.18
C ILE A 6 2.75 13.91 -0.69
N THR A 7 2.31 15.14 -0.95
CA THR A 7 0.97 15.48 -1.48
C THR A 7 0.96 15.61 -2.99
N ASP A 8 2.12 15.52 -3.65
CA ASP A 8 2.18 15.65 -5.09
C ASP A 8 1.55 14.44 -5.76
N ASN A 9 0.70 14.69 -6.75
CA ASN A 9 0.08 13.63 -7.51
C ASN A 9 1.14 12.94 -8.39
N PHE A 10 1.32 11.64 -8.16
CA PHE A 10 2.28 10.81 -8.88
C PHE A 10 2.14 10.90 -10.40
N PHE A 11 0.90 10.95 -10.91
CA PHE A 11 0.63 10.99 -12.35
C PHE A 11 0.91 12.37 -12.96
N GLU A 12 0.65 13.45 -12.22
CA GLU A 12 0.99 14.82 -12.63
C GLU A 12 2.51 15.03 -12.70
N LEU A 13 3.28 14.28 -11.91
CA LEU A 13 4.75 14.23 -11.96
C LEU A 13 5.32 13.33 -13.09
N GLY A 14 4.47 12.81 -13.98
CA GLY A 14 4.89 11.90 -15.06
C GLY A 14 5.10 10.46 -14.59
N GLY A 15 4.38 10.05 -13.54
CA GLY A 15 4.20 8.66 -13.16
C GLY A 15 3.50 7.86 -14.25
N ASN A 16 3.91 6.60 -14.46
CA ASN A 16 3.36 5.74 -15.51
C ASN A 16 3.26 4.28 -15.04
N SER A 17 2.65 3.42 -15.86
CA SER A 17 2.40 2.01 -15.56
C SER A 17 3.65 1.25 -15.11
N LEU A 18 4.79 1.45 -15.77
CA LEU A 18 6.04 0.78 -15.41
C LEU A 18 6.53 1.19 -14.01
N LYS A 19 6.44 2.48 -13.68
CA LYS A 19 6.75 2.96 -12.33
C LYS A 19 5.74 2.44 -11.30
N VAL A 20 4.45 2.35 -11.65
CA VAL A 20 3.43 1.76 -10.77
C VAL A 20 3.74 0.29 -10.47
N VAL A 21 4.09 -0.51 -11.48
CA VAL A 21 4.47 -1.93 -11.27
C VAL A 21 5.62 -2.05 -10.27
N LYS A 22 6.63 -1.16 -10.36
CA LYS A 22 7.74 -1.12 -9.39
C LYS A 22 7.28 -0.75 -7.98
N ILE A 23 6.35 0.21 -7.85
CA ILE A 23 5.75 0.58 -6.56
C ILE A 23 5.03 -0.62 -5.97
N LEU A 24 4.16 -1.28 -6.74
CA LEU A 24 3.38 -2.44 -6.28
C LEU A 24 4.29 -3.57 -5.80
N TYR A 25 5.32 -3.91 -6.58
CA TYR A 25 6.28 -4.95 -6.20
C TYR A 25 6.96 -4.64 -4.86
N ARG A 26 7.49 -3.41 -4.71
CA ARG A 26 8.21 -3.02 -3.50
C ARG A 26 7.29 -2.92 -2.29
N VAL A 27 6.12 -2.29 -2.44
CA VAL A 27 5.18 -2.11 -1.32
C VAL A 27 4.64 -3.46 -0.86
N ASN A 28 4.21 -4.33 -1.77
CA ASN A 28 3.66 -5.63 -1.39
C ASN A 28 4.72 -6.52 -0.74
N HIS A 29 5.98 -6.44 -1.20
CA HIS A 29 7.08 -7.20 -0.62
C HIS A 29 7.50 -6.69 0.76
N GLU A 30 7.74 -5.39 0.91
CA GLU A 30 8.29 -4.79 2.14
C GLU A 30 7.26 -4.73 3.28
N PHE A 31 5.99 -4.50 2.96
CA PHE A 31 4.93 -4.35 3.96
C PHE A 31 4.06 -5.60 4.11
N GLU A 32 4.35 -6.64 3.32
CA GLU A 32 3.61 -7.91 3.26
C GLU A 32 2.08 -7.74 3.12
N ILE A 33 1.66 -6.77 2.33
CA ILE A 33 0.25 -6.51 1.99
C ILE A 33 0.02 -6.77 0.50
N ASP A 34 -1.24 -6.79 0.09
CA ASP A 34 -1.61 -6.87 -1.31
C ASP A 34 -2.37 -5.61 -1.73
N ILE A 35 -1.65 -4.63 -2.26
CA ILE A 35 -2.24 -3.53 -3.01
C ILE A 35 -2.11 -3.80 -4.51
N ASN A 36 -3.11 -3.36 -5.26
CA ASN A 36 -3.15 -3.50 -6.71
C ASN A 36 -3.11 -2.12 -7.39
N ILE A 37 -3.03 -2.14 -8.71
CA ILE A 37 -2.95 -0.92 -9.53
C ILE A 37 -4.09 0.07 -9.25
N LYS A 38 -5.31 -0.41 -8.96
CA LYS A 38 -6.45 0.46 -8.66
C LYS A 38 -6.23 1.27 -7.38
N ASN A 39 -5.49 0.73 -6.40
CA ASN A 39 -5.15 1.46 -5.19
C ASN A 39 -4.25 2.67 -5.49
N VAL A 40 -3.27 2.52 -6.39
CA VAL A 40 -2.37 3.63 -6.78
C VAL A 40 -3.11 4.71 -7.57
N PHE A 41 -4.07 4.33 -8.41
CA PHE A 41 -4.95 5.30 -9.08
C PHE A 41 -5.90 6.01 -8.11
N LYS A 42 -6.41 5.29 -7.10
CA LYS A 42 -7.32 5.84 -6.10
C LYS A 42 -6.62 6.76 -5.09
N TYR A 43 -5.35 6.47 -4.78
CA TYR A 43 -4.53 7.19 -3.81
C TYR A 43 -3.23 7.65 -4.51
N PRO A 44 -3.30 8.69 -5.35
CA PRO A 44 -2.20 9.05 -6.25
C PRO A 44 -1.06 9.81 -5.55
N THR A 45 -1.20 10.13 -4.26
CA THR A 45 -0.17 10.81 -3.47
C THR A 45 0.51 9.80 -2.52
N ILE A 46 1.73 10.12 -2.08
CA ILE A 46 2.45 9.29 -1.09
C ILE A 46 1.66 9.26 0.21
N GLN A 47 1.11 10.41 0.63
CA GLN A 47 0.34 10.53 1.86
C GLN A 47 -0.87 9.59 1.87
N ASP A 48 -1.70 9.63 0.82
CA ASP A 48 -2.93 8.83 0.76
C ASP A 48 -2.62 7.34 0.64
N LEU A 49 -1.62 6.98 -0.18
CA LEU A 49 -1.22 5.59 -0.34
C LEU A 49 -0.66 5.03 0.98
N ALA A 50 0.14 5.80 1.72
CA ALA A 50 0.65 5.41 3.02
C ALA A 50 -0.47 5.17 4.05
N PHE A 51 -1.48 6.04 4.12
CA PHE A 51 -2.64 5.82 4.99
C PHE A 51 -3.37 4.52 4.64
N HIS A 52 -3.55 4.24 3.35
CA HIS A 52 -4.17 3.00 2.91
C HIS A 52 -3.37 1.76 3.32
N ILE A 53 -2.04 1.80 3.16
CA ILE A 53 -1.10 0.74 3.56
C ILE A 53 -1.21 0.46 5.07
N ILE A 54 -1.20 1.51 5.90
CA ILE A 54 -1.30 1.39 7.37
C ILE A 54 -2.60 0.69 7.77
N ILE A 55 -3.72 1.03 7.12
CA ILE A 55 -5.02 0.40 7.38
C ILE A 55 -4.98 -1.08 6.95
N ALA A 56 -4.41 -1.40 5.79
CA ALA A 56 -4.30 -2.76 5.29
C ALA A 56 -3.44 -3.65 6.22
N GLN A 57 -2.34 -3.12 6.75
CA GLN A 57 -1.49 -3.84 7.71
C GLN A 57 -2.25 -4.15 9.01
N LYS A 58 -2.96 -3.16 9.58
CA LYS A 58 -3.76 -3.39 10.79
C LYS A 58 -4.82 -4.48 10.61
N GLN A 59 -5.46 -4.53 9.44
CA GLN A 59 -6.45 -5.57 9.13
C GLN A 59 -5.82 -6.96 9.06
N LYS A 60 -4.60 -7.07 8.51
CA LYS A 60 -3.83 -8.32 8.46
C LYS A 60 -3.48 -8.80 9.88
N ASP A 61 -3.04 -7.90 10.77
CA ASP A 61 -2.66 -8.24 12.14
C ASP A 61 -3.86 -8.76 12.97
N ILE A 62 -5.01 -8.10 12.82
CA ILE A 62 -6.26 -8.51 13.49
C ILE A 62 -6.70 -9.89 12.99
N SER A 63 -6.73 -10.10 11.66
CA SER A 63 -7.12 -11.39 11.08
C SER A 63 -6.17 -12.53 11.45
N SER A 64 -4.87 -12.23 11.63
CA SER A 64 -3.87 -13.21 12.06
C SER A 64 -4.07 -13.64 13.51
N THR A 65 -4.44 -12.68 14.36
CA THR A 65 -4.72 -12.92 15.78
C THR A 65 -5.99 -13.75 15.95
N ASP A 66 -7.07 -13.42 15.23
CA ASP A 66 -8.32 -14.19 15.25
C ASP A 66 -8.14 -15.64 14.80
N LYS A 67 -7.27 -15.87 13.80
CA LYS A 67 -6.98 -17.21 13.29
C LYS A 67 -6.20 -18.04 14.32
N LYS A 68 -5.20 -17.44 14.97
CA LYS A 68 -4.39 -18.09 16.01
C LYS A 68 -5.21 -18.45 17.26
N LEU A 69 -6.17 -17.59 17.65
CA LEU A 69 -7.08 -17.87 18.77
C LEU A 69 -8.01 -19.06 18.48
N LYS A 70 -8.47 -19.22 17.24
CA LYS A 70 -9.30 -20.38 16.85
C LYS A 70 -8.51 -21.69 16.84
N GLU A 71 -7.25 -21.68 16.44
CA GLU A 71 -6.39 -22.88 16.42
C GLU A 71 -6.02 -23.38 17.82
N ILE A 72 -5.87 -22.49 18.80
CA ILE A 72 -5.54 -22.86 20.20
C ILE A 72 -6.78 -23.37 20.97
N SER A 73 -7.99 -23.07 20.48
CA SER A 73 -9.25 -23.46 21.13
C SER A 73 -9.77 -24.84 20.68
N LEU A 74 -9.02 -25.55 19.85
CA LEU A 74 -9.24 -26.92 19.36
C LEU A 74 -8.31 -27.90 20.09
#